data_AF-A0A558CFY4-F1
#
_entry.id   AF-A0A558CFY4-F1
#
_cell.length_a   1.000
_cell.length_b   1.000
_cell.length_c   1.000
_cell.angle_alpha   90.00
_cell.angle_beta   90.00
_cell.angle_gamma   90.00
#
_symmetry.space_group_name_H-M   'P 1'
#
loop_
_entity.id
_entity.type
_entity.pdbx_description
1 polymer ?
#
loop_
_entity_poly.entity_id
_entity_poly.type
_entity_poly.pdbx_seq_one_letter_code
_entity_poly.pdbx_strand_id
1 'polypeptide(L)'
;MIELGRWAPASIYTADDDGSQLKEAVVTVLREFGLEADVEKPAVRGSWFQRLWARGRDSEAVREHLATLERALELEGLGKRQADIDKAKAEPVAALLTVVKEQTNAVVRLGSIILIKTEGNVVVWTISEMEAAVMERTSHIPRDPVTALKFLRDDSQGHGQTSLDHPDRDALHE
;
A
#
# COMPACT_ATOMS: atom_id res chain seq x y z
N MET A 1 16.54 13.55 14.46
CA MET A 1 16.78 12.13 14.80
C MET A 1 15.42 11.56 15.16
N ILE A 2 14.74 10.89 14.22
CA ILE A 2 13.44 10.26 14.50
C ILE A 2 13.77 9.03 15.33
N GLU A 3 13.15 8.87 16.51
CA GLU A 3 13.30 7.66 17.33
C GLU A 3 12.81 6.46 16.51
N LEU A 4 13.74 5.78 15.84
CA LEU A 4 13.53 4.70 14.85
C LEU A 4 12.74 3.49 15.37
N GLY A 5 12.30 3.49 16.62
CA GLY A 5 11.49 2.44 17.18
C GLY A 5 10.03 2.54 16.76
N ARG A 6 9.33 3.63 17.09
CA ARG A 6 7.86 3.66 17.05
C ARG A 6 7.23 4.13 15.74
N TRP A 7 8.02 4.29 14.68
CA TRP A 7 7.57 4.88 13.43
C TRP A 7 7.90 4.00 12.24
N ALA A 8 6.97 3.93 11.28
CA ALA A 8 7.20 3.36 9.97
C ALA A 8 6.93 4.41 8.88
N PRO A 9 7.77 4.47 7.84
CA PRO A 9 7.57 5.39 6.72
C PRO A 9 6.31 4.98 5.94
N ALA A 10 5.52 5.97 5.56
CA ALA A 10 4.38 5.78 4.66
C ALA A 10 4.38 6.86 3.56
N SER A 11 3.93 6.49 2.37
CA SER A 11 3.80 7.44 1.27
C SER A 11 2.67 7.07 0.35
N ILE A 12 2.05 8.09 -0.23
CA ILE A 12 0.93 7.95 -1.14
C ILE A 12 1.23 8.79 -2.37
N TYR A 13 1.05 8.19 -3.53
CA TYR A 13 1.06 8.82 -4.83
C TYR A 13 -0.25 8.47 -5.55
N THR A 14 -0.85 9.44 -6.21
CA THR A 14 -1.83 9.21 -7.28
C THR A 14 -1.55 10.15 -8.45
N ALA A 15 -1.82 9.67 -9.66
CA ALA A 15 -1.79 10.49 -10.86
C ALA A 15 -3.00 11.45 -10.94
N ASP A 16 -4.04 11.20 -10.13
CA ASP A 16 -5.21 12.06 -10.05
C ASP A 16 -4.88 13.39 -9.35
N ASP A 17 -5.67 14.42 -9.65
CA ASP A 17 -5.46 15.78 -9.11
C ASP A 17 -5.70 15.87 -7.60
N ASP A 18 -6.50 14.94 -7.04
CA ASP A 18 -6.84 14.89 -5.63
C ASP A 18 -6.74 13.46 -5.07
N GLY A 19 -5.76 13.23 -4.21
CA GLY A 19 -5.58 11.98 -3.46
C GLY A 19 -6.17 12.00 -2.05
N SER A 20 -7.02 12.98 -1.70
CA SER A 20 -7.58 13.11 -0.34
C SER A 20 -8.38 11.89 0.09
N GLN A 21 -9.19 11.31 -0.79
CA GLN A 21 -9.94 10.07 -0.49
C GLN A 21 -8.99 8.88 -0.26
N LEU A 22 -7.94 8.77 -1.07
CA LEU A 22 -6.91 7.73 -0.89
C LEU A 22 -6.15 7.90 0.42
N LYS A 23 -5.83 9.14 0.78
CA LYS A 23 -5.22 9.48 2.08
C LYS A 23 -6.13 9.07 3.23
N GLU A 24 -7.41 9.42 3.19
CA GLU A 24 -8.36 9.08 4.25
C GLU A 24 -8.52 7.57 4.41
N ALA A 25 -8.54 6.82 3.30
CA ALA A 25 -8.57 5.37 3.32
C ALA A 25 -7.30 4.79 3.98
N VAL A 26 -6.12 5.30 3.64
CA VAL A 26 -4.85 4.89 4.27
C VAL A 26 -4.82 5.19 5.76
N VAL A 27 -5.22 6.40 6.16
CA VAL A 27 -5.26 6.81 7.58
C VAL A 27 -6.24 5.95 8.36
N THR A 28 -7.40 5.65 7.78
CA THR A 28 -8.41 4.78 8.40
C THR A 28 -7.85 3.37 8.60
N VAL A 29 -7.26 2.77 7.57
CA VAL A 29 -6.64 1.44 7.69
C VAL A 29 -5.56 1.42 8.76
N LEU A 30 -4.66 2.40 8.78
CA LEU A 30 -3.63 2.48 9.83
C LEU A 30 -4.27 2.50 11.23
N ARG A 31 -5.31 3.33 11.43
CA ARG A 31 -6.00 3.45 12.72
C ARG A 31 -6.66 2.16 13.17
N GLU A 32 -7.37 1.46 12.28
CA GLU A 32 -8.05 0.19 12.62
C GLU A 32 -7.05 -0.94 12.94
N PHE A 33 -5.80 -0.79 12.49
CA PHE A 33 -4.69 -1.67 12.86
C PHE A 33 -3.89 -1.15 14.06
N GLY A 34 -4.35 -0.10 14.76
CA GLY A 34 -3.71 0.41 15.98
C GLY A 34 -2.55 1.38 15.73
N LEU A 35 -2.45 1.94 14.52
CA LEU A 35 -1.41 2.90 14.13
C LEU A 35 -2.01 4.30 13.91
N GLU A 36 -1.31 5.32 14.36
CA GLU A 36 -1.65 6.71 14.08
C GLU A 36 -0.87 7.20 12.85
N ALA A 37 -1.45 8.11 12.06
CA ALA A 37 -0.78 8.68 10.90
C ALA A 37 -0.43 10.16 11.13
N ASP A 38 0.86 10.49 11.08
CA ASP A 38 1.36 11.86 11.18
C ASP A 38 1.86 12.34 9.80
N VAL A 39 1.35 13.49 9.35
CA VAL A 39 1.70 14.04 8.03
C VAL A 39 3.08 14.69 8.08
N GLU A 40 3.99 14.26 7.20
CA GLU A 40 5.34 14.86 7.13
C GLU A 40 5.34 16.14 6.29
N LYS A 41 4.67 16.11 5.12
CA LYS A 41 4.69 17.22 4.14
C LYS A 41 3.32 17.40 3.46
N PRO A 42 2.95 18.64 3.07
CA PRO A 42 1.76 18.87 2.27
C PRO A 42 1.90 18.21 0.88
N ALA A 43 0.77 17.90 0.25
CA ALA A 43 0.76 17.31 -1.08
C ALA A 43 1.30 18.29 -2.13
N VAL A 44 2.06 17.76 -3.10
CA VAL A 44 2.49 18.52 -4.28
C VAL A 44 1.34 18.56 -5.29
N ARG A 45 1.08 19.70 -5.95
CA ARG A 45 0.01 19.85 -6.97
C ARG A 45 0.57 19.59 -8.38
N GLY A 46 -0.21 18.95 -9.25
CA GLY A 46 0.17 18.50 -10.60
C GLY A 46 0.55 17.01 -10.68
N SER A 47 0.79 16.39 -9.52
CA SER A 47 0.68 14.94 -9.25
C SER A 47 0.59 14.81 -7.73
N TRP A 48 -0.45 14.17 -7.21
CA TRP A 48 -0.71 14.19 -5.77
C TRP A 48 0.23 13.21 -5.07
N PHE A 49 1.22 13.73 -4.34
CA PHE A 49 2.17 12.94 -3.56
C PHE A 49 2.27 13.45 -2.13
N GLN A 50 2.11 12.56 -1.16
CA GLN A 50 2.22 12.87 0.26
C GLN A 50 3.04 11.83 1.02
N ARG A 51 3.92 12.31 1.92
CA ARG A 51 4.62 11.47 2.90
C ARG A 51 3.95 11.57 4.26
N LEU A 52 3.92 10.43 4.92
CA LEU A 52 3.29 10.19 6.21
C LEU A 52 4.25 9.36 7.07
N TRP A 53 4.00 9.36 8.37
CA TRP A 53 4.60 8.44 9.31
C TRP A 53 3.49 7.67 10.01
N ALA A 54 3.55 6.34 9.94
CA ALA A 54 2.71 5.49 10.78
C ALA A 54 3.38 5.33 12.14
N ARG A 55 2.66 5.62 13.22
CA ARG A 55 3.15 5.58 14.60
C ARG A 55 2.41 4.54 15.41
N GLY A 56 3.16 3.75 16.18
CA GLY A 56 2.62 2.88 17.21
C GLY A 56 3.11 3.26 18.60
N ARG A 57 2.78 2.42 19.59
CA ARG A 57 3.27 2.55 20.97
C ARG A 57 4.79 2.39 21.05
N ASP A 58 5.29 1.38 20.35
CA ASP A 58 6.69 0.97 20.30
C ASP A 58 6.98 0.28 18.95
N SER A 59 8.22 -0.14 18.73
CA SER A 59 8.64 -0.78 17.48
C SER A 59 8.04 -2.14 17.22
N GLU A 60 7.82 -2.90 18.29
CA GLU A 60 7.27 -4.24 18.17
C GLU A 60 5.80 -4.14 17.74
N ALA A 61 5.03 -3.26 18.37
CA ALA A 61 3.66 -2.96 17.99
C ALA A 61 3.55 -2.49 16.53
N VAL A 62 4.42 -1.58 16.08
CA VAL A 62 4.42 -1.13 14.67
C VAL A 62 4.65 -2.30 13.73
N ARG A 63 5.65 -3.13 14.01
CA ARG A 63 5.99 -4.29 13.17
C ARG A 63 4.86 -5.31 13.14
N GLU A 64 4.28 -5.65 14.29
CA GLU A 64 3.16 -6.59 14.40
C GLU A 64 1.91 -6.11 13.67
N HIS A 65 1.56 -4.83 13.84
CA HIS A 65 0.40 -4.23 13.20
C HIS A 65 0.56 -4.15 11.68
N LEU A 66 1.75 -3.78 11.19
CA LEU A 66 2.03 -3.81 9.75
C LEU A 66 2.05 -5.23 9.18
N ALA A 67 2.64 -6.21 9.86
CA ALA A 67 2.60 -7.61 9.41
C ALA A 67 1.16 -8.15 9.36
N THR A 68 0.31 -7.76 10.31
CA THR A 68 -1.12 -8.12 10.29
C THR A 68 -1.84 -7.46 9.11
N LEU A 69 -1.53 -6.19 8.82
CA LEU A 69 -2.09 -5.45 7.69
C LEU A 69 -1.67 -6.05 6.35
N GLU A 70 -0.39 -6.38 6.21
CA GLU A 70 0.16 -7.10 5.05
C GLU A 70 -0.66 -8.36 4.78
N ARG A 71 -0.82 -9.18 5.82
CA ARG A 71 -1.58 -10.43 5.70
C ARG A 71 -3.03 -10.19 5.30
N ALA A 72 -3.67 -9.16 5.86
CA ALA A 72 -5.04 -8.82 5.51
C ALA A 72 -5.17 -8.37 4.04
N LEU A 73 -4.23 -7.56 3.55
CA LEU A 73 -4.17 -7.12 2.15
C LEU A 73 -3.97 -8.27 1.18
N GLU A 74 -3.11 -9.24 1.51
CA GLU A 74 -2.92 -10.45 0.71
C GLU A 74 -4.21 -11.29 0.63
N LEU A 75 -4.86 -11.52 1.77
CA LEU A 75 -6.05 -12.36 1.86
C LEU A 75 -7.25 -11.73 1.14
N GLU A 76 -7.52 -10.45 1.41
CA GLU A 76 -8.56 -9.69 0.69
C GLU A 76 -8.26 -9.60 -0.80
N GLY A 77 -6.99 -9.42 -1.15
CA GLY A 77 -6.52 -9.42 -2.52
C GLY A 77 -6.81 -10.73 -3.26
N LEU A 78 -6.59 -11.87 -2.62
CA LEU A 78 -6.88 -13.19 -3.17
C LEU A 78 -8.38 -13.52 -3.24
N GLY A 79 -9.27 -12.61 -2.85
CA GLY A 79 -10.71 -12.87 -2.72
C GLY A 79 -11.03 -13.97 -1.69
N LYS A 80 -10.09 -14.23 -0.76
CA LYS A 80 -10.30 -15.20 0.33
C LYS A 80 -11.18 -14.54 1.39
N ARG A 81 -12.15 -15.30 1.89
CA ARG A 81 -13.26 -14.78 2.71
C ARG A 81 -12.76 -14.03 3.94
N GLN A 82 -13.52 -12.99 4.31
CA GLN A 82 -13.55 -12.31 5.61
C GLN A 82 -13.64 -13.23 6.84
N ALA A 83 -13.72 -14.56 6.69
CA ALA A 83 -13.74 -15.51 7.81
C ALA A 83 -12.36 -15.70 8.45
N ASP A 84 -11.27 -15.48 7.70
CA ASP A 84 -9.88 -15.62 8.18
C ASP A 84 -9.31 -14.32 8.77
N ILE A 85 -9.99 -13.18 8.57
CA ILE A 85 -9.63 -11.87 9.13
C ILE A 85 -10.78 -11.42 10.03
N ASP A 86 -10.51 -10.78 11.16
CA ASP A 86 -11.57 -10.11 11.92
C ASP A 86 -12.35 -9.14 11.01
N LYS A 87 -13.68 -9.24 10.99
CA LYS A 87 -14.55 -8.39 10.16
C LYS A 87 -14.25 -6.90 10.34
N ALA A 88 -13.92 -6.48 11.56
CA ALA A 88 -13.56 -5.09 11.85
C ALA A 88 -12.29 -4.62 11.13
N LYS A 89 -11.37 -5.54 10.80
CA LYS A 89 -10.14 -5.26 10.05
C LYS A 89 -10.29 -5.49 8.55
N ALA A 90 -11.21 -6.37 8.14
CA ALA A 90 -11.46 -6.66 6.74
C ALA A 90 -12.14 -5.48 6.01
N GLU A 91 -13.14 -4.84 6.63
CA GLU A 91 -13.88 -3.72 6.01
C GLU A 91 -12.97 -2.53 5.62
N PRO A 92 -12.06 -2.03 6.48
CA PRO A 92 -11.13 -0.97 6.12
C PRO A 92 -10.17 -1.34 4.99
N VAL A 93 -9.70 -2.59 4.98
CA VAL A 93 -8.78 -3.10 3.93
C VAL A 93 -9.49 -3.17 2.58
N ALA A 94 -10.70 -3.72 2.55
CA ALA A 94 -11.53 -3.76 1.35
C ALA A 94 -11.88 -2.35 0.83
N ALA A 95 -12.14 -1.40 1.74
CA ALA A 95 -12.37 0.00 1.40
C ALA A 95 -11.11 0.64 0.79
N LEU A 96 -9.93 0.41 1.37
CA LEU A 96 -8.66 0.89 0.80
C LEU A 96 -8.42 0.33 -0.60
N LEU A 97 -8.59 -0.98 -0.80
CA LEU A 97 -8.43 -1.61 -2.11
C LEU A 97 -9.44 -1.05 -3.13
N THR A 98 -10.68 -0.79 -2.73
CA THR A 98 -11.69 -0.13 -3.58
C THR A 98 -11.22 1.25 -4.01
N VAL A 99 -10.79 2.10 -3.08
CA VAL A 99 -10.33 3.47 -3.39
C VAL A 99 -9.10 3.44 -4.29
N VAL A 100 -8.14 2.52 -4.04
CA VAL A 100 -6.96 2.32 -4.91
C VAL A 100 -7.38 1.90 -6.32
N LYS A 101 -8.42 1.04 -6.46
CA LYS A 101 -8.92 0.60 -7.76
C LYS A 101 -9.56 1.72 -8.58
N GLU A 102 -10.16 2.70 -7.91
CA GLU A 102 -10.79 3.88 -8.52
C GLU A 102 -9.77 4.90 -9.03
N GLN A 103 -8.54 4.88 -8.52
CA GLN A 103 -7.49 5.79 -9.00
C GLN A 103 -7.05 5.42 -10.42
N THR A 104 -6.69 6.43 -11.22
CA THR A 104 -6.09 6.21 -12.55
C THR A 104 -4.82 5.38 -12.42
N ASN A 105 -3.95 5.77 -11.48
CA ASN A 105 -2.62 5.25 -11.27
C ASN A 105 -2.19 5.64 -9.85
N ALA A 106 -1.73 4.69 -9.04
CA ALA A 106 -1.41 4.96 -7.63
C ALA A 106 -0.26 4.11 -7.09
N VAL A 107 0.47 4.66 -6.12
CA VAL A 107 1.42 3.92 -5.28
C VAL A 107 1.12 4.24 -3.83
N VAL A 108 0.85 3.23 -3.03
CA VAL A 108 0.69 3.36 -1.58
C VAL A 108 1.74 2.50 -0.91
N ARG A 109 2.60 3.11 -0.10
CA ARG A 109 3.61 2.40 0.69
C ARG A 109 3.31 2.57 2.17
N LEU A 110 3.32 1.46 2.91
CA LEU A 110 3.13 1.37 4.35
C LEU A 110 4.24 0.48 4.93
N GLY A 111 5.36 1.08 5.36
CA GLY A 111 6.55 0.34 5.77
C GLY A 111 7.16 -0.47 4.61
N SER A 112 7.12 -1.80 4.74
CA SER A 112 7.52 -2.78 3.72
C SER A 112 6.39 -3.18 2.77
N ILE A 113 5.16 -2.77 3.02
CA ILE A 113 4.03 -3.09 2.15
C ILE A 113 3.97 -2.02 1.05
N ILE A 114 3.82 -2.45 -0.20
CA ILE A 114 3.57 -1.57 -1.32
C ILE A 114 2.39 -2.06 -2.16
N LEU A 115 1.43 -1.16 -2.39
CA LEU A 115 0.32 -1.35 -3.30
C LEU A 115 0.59 -0.50 -4.53
N ILE A 116 0.50 -1.11 -5.72
CA ILE A 116 0.71 -0.42 -6.99
C ILE A 116 -0.51 -0.64 -7.87
N LYS A 117 -1.11 0.45 -8.33
CA LYS A 117 -2.17 0.47 -9.35
C LYS A 117 -1.58 0.95 -10.67
N THR A 118 -1.69 0.11 -11.70
CA THR A 118 -1.33 0.43 -13.10
C THR A 118 -2.38 -0.17 -14.04
N GLU A 119 -2.94 0.63 -14.96
CA GLU A 119 -3.77 0.15 -16.08
C GLU A 119 -4.80 -0.93 -15.67
N GLY A 120 -5.70 -0.60 -14.72
CA GLY A 120 -6.72 -1.53 -14.23
C GLY A 120 -6.26 -2.48 -13.12
N ASN A 121 -4.99 -2.89 -13.13
CA ASN A 121 -4.44 -3.89 -12.22
C ASN A 121 -3.98 -3.26 -10.90
N VAL A 122 -4.34 -3.88 -9.78
CA VAL A 122 -3.72 -3.61 -8.48
C VAL A 122 -2.84 -4.79 -8.11
N VAL A 123 -1.62 -4.51 -7.65
CA VAL A 123 -0.72 -5.52 -7.09
C VAL A 123 -0.32 -5.12 -5.69
N VAL A 124 -0.17 -6.11 -4.81
CA VAL A 124 0.36 -5.93 -3.46
C VAL A 124 1.67 -6.70 -3.37
N TRP A 125 2.69 -6.04 -2.83
CA TRP A 125 4.00 -6.61 -2.61
C TRP A 125 4.53 -6.27 -1.23
N THR A 126 5.39 -7.15 -0.74
CA THR A 126 6.24 -6.90 0.42
C THR A 126 7.66 -6.73 -0.09
N ILE A 127 8.24 -5.57 0.21
CA ILE A 127 9.60 -5.19 -0.21
C ILE A 127 10.58 -5.41 0.94
N SER A 128 11.79 -5.82 0.60
CA SER A 128 12.90 -5.95 1.54
C SER A 128 13.34 -4.60 2.11
N GLU A 129 14.12 -4.63 3.19
CA GLU A 129 14.73 -3.42 3.77
C GLU A 129 15.63 -2.70 2.75
N MET A 130 16.30 -3.45 1.87
CA MET A 130 17.16 -2.89 0.82
C MET A 130 16.33 -2.14 -0.23
N GLU A 131 15.27 -2.75 -0.73
CA GLU A 131 14.35 -2.13 -1.69
C GLU A 131 13.68 -0.89 -1.10
N ALA A 132 13.23 -0.99 0.15
CA ALA A 132 12.69 0.15 0.91
C ALA A 132 13.69 1.30 1.01
N ALA A 133 14.95 1.02 1.34
CA ALA A 133 16.00 2.02 1.43
C ALA A 133 16.31 2.68 0.07
N VAL A 134 16.28 1.90 -1.02
CA VAL A 134 16.46 2.43 -2.38
C VAL A 134 15.29 3.35 -2.77
N MET A 135 14.06 2.96 -2.50
CA MET A 135 12.87 3.77 -2.76
C MET A 135 12.86 5.09 -1.97
N GLU A 136 13.35 5.10 -0.73
CA GLU A 136 13.43 6.31 0.08
C GLU A 136 14.45 7.33 -0.44
N ARG A 137 15.59 6.82 -0.90
CA ARG A 137 16.68 7.63 -1.47
C ARG A 137 16.33 8.13 -2.87
N THR A 138 15.46 7.42 -3.59
CA THR A 138 15.17 7.65 -4.99
C THR A 138 13.77 8.20 -5.19
N SER A 139 13.64 9.52 -5.17
CA SER A 139 12.35 10.24 -5.09
C SER A 139 11.37 9.98 -6.24
N HIS A 140 11.82 9.51 -7.39
CA HIS A 140 10.97 9.27 -8.57
C HIS A 140 10.28 7.89 -8.55
N ILE A 141 10.89 6.88 -7.91
CA ILE A 141 10.33 5.52 -7.87
C ILE A 141 8.93 5.49 -7.23
N PRO A 142 8.70 6.03 -6.02
CA PRO A 142 7.36 5.99 -5.40
C PRO A 142 6.36 6.98 -6.03
N ARG A 143 6.75 7.71 -7.08
CA ARG A 143 5.92 8.72 -7.77
C ARG A 143 5.59 8.33 -9.20
N ASP A 144 5.94 7.11 -9.60
CA ASP A 144 5.67 6.58 -10.92
C ASP A 144 5.34 5.09 -10.75
N PRO A 145 4.06 4.71 -10.85
CA PRO A 145 3.62 3.33 -10.69
C PRO A 145 4.29 2.36 -11.66
N VAL A 146 4.60 2.79 -12.88
CA VAL A 146 5.26 1.94 -13.89
C VAL A 146 6.72 1.72 -13.50
N THR A 147 7.41 2.77 -13.06
CA THR A 147 8.80 2.65 -12.58
C THR A 147 8.87 1.83 -11.28
N ALA A 148 7.95 2.02 -10.35
CA ALA A 148 7.85 1.20 -9.14
C ALA A 148 7.63 -0.28 -9.46
N LEU A 149 6.71 -0.58 -10.39
CA LEU A 149 6.43 -1.94 -10.82
C LEU A 149 7.64 -2.59 -11.49
N LYS A 150 8.35 -1.86 -12.37
CA LYS A 150 9.58 -2.36 -13.01
C LYS A 150 10.68 -2.65 -11.99
N PHE A 151 10.92 -1.70 -11.08
CA PHE A 151 11.92 -1.85 -10.01
C PHE A 151 11.73 -3.15 -9.22
N LEU A 152 10.49 -3.46 -8.84
CA LEU A 152 10.18 -4.66 -8.05
C LEU A 152 10.21 -5.95 -8.87
N ARG A 153 9.97 -5.89 -10.19
CA ARG A 153 10.13 -7.06 -11.08
C ARG A 153 11.60 -7.39 -11.34
N ASP A 154 12.43 -6.37 -11.51
CA ASP A 154 13.84 -6.56 -11.82
C ASP A 154 14.62 -7.09 -10.60
N ASP A 155 14.14 -6.80 -9.38
CA ASP A 155 14.72 -7.30 -8.12
C ASP A 155 14.08 -8.62 -7.62
N SER A 156 13.10 -9.19 -8.34
CA SER A 156 12.23 -10.28 -7.86
C SER A 156 12.88 -11.67 -7.74
N GLN A 157 14.18 -11.76 -7.49
CA GLN A 157 14.84 -13.00 -7.08
C GLN A 157 14.44 -13.36 -5.63
N GLY A 158 13.16 -13.65 -5.36
CA GLY A 158 12.77 -14.39 -4.14
C GLY A 158 11.49 -14.04 -3.37
N HIS A 159 10.67 -13.03 -3.72
CA HIS A 159 9.55 -12.61 -2.87
C HIS A 159 8.17 -12.72 -3.54
N GLY A 160 7.16 -13.16 -2.76
CA GLY A 160 5.83 -13.54 -3.22
C GLY A 160 5.05 -12.39 -3.85
N GLN A 161 4.60 -12.59 -5.09
CA GLN A 161 3.72 -11.65 -5.81
C GLN A 161 2.27 -12.12 -5.71
N THR A 162 1.36 -11.21 -5.35
CA THR A 162 -0.09 -11.44 -5.48
C THR A 162 -0.68 -10.41 -6.45
N SER A 163 -1.11 -10.87 -7.63
CA SER A 163 -1.81 -10.04 -8.63
C SER A 163 -3.31 -10.05 -8.36
N LEU A 164 -3.95 -8.88 -8.31
CA LEU A 164 -5.39 -8.75 -7.99
C LEU A 164 -6.31 -8.69 -9.22
N ASP A 165 -5.77 -8.97 -10.40
CA ASP A 165 -6.49 -8.88 -11.67
C ASP A 165 -6.56 -10.25 -12.35
N HIS A 166 -7.76 -10.83 -12.33
CA HIS A 166 -8.20 -11.82 -13.32
C HIS A 166 -9.69 -11.58 -13.60
N PRO A 167 -10.05 -10.85 -14.68
CA PRO A 167 -11.39 -10.94 -15.21
C PRO A 167 -11.53 -12.31 -15.86
N ASP A 168 -12.49 -13.08 -15.34
CA ASP A 168 -13.08 -14.25 -15.98
C ASP A 168 -13.27 -13.99 -17.49
N ARG A 169 -12.36 -14.54 -18.31
CA ARG A 169 -12.47 -14.60 -19.77
C ARG A 169 -12.91 -16.00 -20.19
N ASP A 170 -13.97 -16.51 -19.59
CA ASP A 170 -14.66 -17.72 -20.07
C ASP A 170 -16.18 -17.59 -19.89
N ALA A 171 -16.72 -16.48 -20.38
CA ALA A 171 -18.13 -16.37 -20.73
C ALA A 171 -18.23 -15.96 -22.19
N LEU A 172 -18.02 -16.91 -23.11
CA LEU A 172 -18.60 -17.00 -24.47
C LEU A 172 -17.86 -18.09 -25.26
N HIS A 173 -18.58 -19.16 -25.61
CA HIS A 173 -18.27 -20.39 -26.36
C HIS A 173 -18.53 -21.59 -25.43
N GLU A 174 -19.64 -22.34 -25.51
CA GLU A 174 -20.66 -22.58 -26.55
C GLU A 174 -22.01 -22.90 -25.87
#